data_AF-A0A9W9Q158-F1
#
_entry.id   AF-A0A9W9Q158-F1
#
_cell.length_a   1.000
_cell.length_b   1.000
_cell.length_c   1.000
_cell.angle_alpha   90.00
_cell.angle_beta   90.00
_cell.angle_gamma   90.00
#
_symmetry.space_group_name_H-M   'P 1'
#
loop_
_entity.id
_entity.type
_entity.pdbx_description
1 polymer ?
#
loop_
_entity_poly.entity_id
_entity_poly.type
_entity_poly.pdbx_seq_one_letter_code
_entity_poly.pdbx_strand_id
1 'polypeptide(L)'
;MPDMYTFQSPNSAIKSENGSTPRFTPNILPCRIHHDGPIDSTDRFWTPLTDAKGTYTSTYTDDSLICNGILIDLVNLDNTHSSYFRGRKLRGRRVAIPEGYTGIVATPTERVSQQPVKNSSAEDDVAELEEPAKVLEMQGGFDDIMVWGHEVLPAADDPYVKGIEEWVRFAETMHGTPAPVSK
;
A
#
# COMPACT_ATOMS: atom_id res chain seq x y z
N MET A 1 -14.25 23.21 -3.62
CA MET A 1 -13.04 22.78 -4.34
C MET A 1 -12.39 21.66 -3.54
N PRO A 2 -11.72 20.67 -4.16
CA PRO A 2 -10.96 19.68 -3.41
C PRO A 2 -9.79 20.37 -2.71
N ASP A 3 -9.51 19.99 -1.46
CA ASP A 3 -8.31 20.45 -0.75
C ASP A 3 -7.06 20.00 -1.52
N MET A 4 -6.20 20.95 -1.91
CA MET A 4 -4.89 20.65 -2.50
C MET A 4 -3.90 20.23 -1.42
N TYR A 5 -3.17 19.14 -1.64
CA TYR A 5 -2.14 18.65 -0.73
C TYR A 5 -0.76 18.64 -1.40
N THR A 6 0.27 18.96 -0.62
CA THR A 6 1.67 18.78 -1.02
C THR A 6 2.39 17.88 -0.01
N PHE A 7 3.26 17.01 -0.50
CA PHE A 7 4.10 16.17 0.36
C PHE A 7 5.34 16.94 0.79
N GLN A 8 5.66 16.88 2.08
CA GLN A 8 6.91 17.37 2.63
C GLN A 8 7.76 16.19 3.10
N SER A 9 9.05 16.20 2.73
CA SER A 9 10.01 15.19 3.18
C SER A 9 10.09 15.14 4.72
N PRO A 10 10.44 13.97 5.29
CA PRO A 10 10.46 13.80 6.74
C PRO A 10 11.36 14.83 7.38
N ASN A 11 10.87 15.47 8.45
CA ASN A 11 11.69 16.37 9.24
C ASN A 11 12.86 15.56 9.84
N SER A 12 14.01 16.21 10.07
CA SER A 12 15.27 15.57 10.49
C SER A 12 15.14 14.64 11.71
N ALA A 13 14.09 14.82 12.51
CA ALA A 13 13.75 14.01 13.68
C ALA A 13 13.21 12.60 13.37
N ILE A 14 12.73 12.33 12.14
CA ILE A 14 12.16 11.02 11.73
C ILE A 14 13.19 10.19 10.95
N LYS A 15 14.38 10.73 10.68
CA LYS A 15 15.47 9.95 10.08
C LYS A 15 15.93 8.91 11.09
N SER A 16 15.92 7.63 10.69
CA SER A 16 16.64 6.58 11.41
C SER A 16 18.11 6.99 11.57
N GLU A 17 18.82 6.48 12.58
CA GLU A 17 20.24 6.81 12.87
C GLU A 17 21.18 6.64 11.66
N ASN A 18 20.74 5.92 10.61
CA ASN A 18 21.46 5.71 9.35
C ASN A 18 20.97 6.57 8.16
N GLY A 19 20.12 7.57 8.37
CA GLY A 19 19.63 8.46 7.30
C GLY A 19 18.62 7.83 6.32
N SER A 20 18.21 6.58 6.54
CA SER A 20 17.20 5.90 5.71
C SER A 20 15.77 6.22 6.19
N THR A 21 14.83 6.29 5.26
CA THR A 21 13.40 6.47 5.55
C THR A 21 12.81 5.22 6.22
N PRO A 22 11.97 5.35 7.26
CA PRO A 22 11.30 4.20 7.87
C PRO A 22 10.50 3.38 6.85
N ARG A 23 10.51 2.05 7.03
CA ARG A 23 9.79 1.09 6.19
C ARG A 23 8.67 0.43 6.99
N PHE A 24 7.44 0.48 6.46
CA PHE A 24 6.24 -0.10 7.06
C PHE A 24 5.67 -1.27 6.24
N THR A 25 4.82 -2.08 6.86
CA THR A 25 3.97 -3.08 6.19
C THR A 25 2.51 -2.80 6.55
N PRO A 26 1.76 -2.09 5.70
CA PRO A 26 0.33 -1.86 5.91
C PRO A 26 -0.46 -3.17 5.87
N ASN A 27 -1.42 -3.32 6.78
CA ASN A 27 -2.28 -4.51 6.88
C ASN A 27 -3.74 -4.12 6.62
N ILE A 28 -4.34 -4.63 5.54
CA ILE A 28 -5.76 -4.49 5.25
C ILE A 28 -6.50 -5.66 5.90
N LEU A 29 -7.27 -5.38 6.95
CA LEU A 29 -8.01 -6.39 7.71
C LEU A 29 -9.44 -6.55 7.16
N PRO A 30 -10.03 -7.77 7.22
CA PRO A 30 -11.39 -8.04 6.75
C PRO A 30 -12.46 -7.59 7.77
N CYS A 31 -12.15 -6.58 8.57
CA CYS A 31 -13.02 -6.03 9.61
C CYS A 31 -12.66 -4.57 9.90
N ARG A 32 -13.64 -3.80 10.39
CA ARG A 32 -13.45 -2.43 10.84
C ARG A 32 -13.06 -2.40 12.31
N ILE A 33 -12.04 -1.59 12.64
CA ILE A 33 -11.64 -1.29 14.02
C ILE A 33 -12.14 0.12 14.35
N HIS A 34 -12.89 0.27 15.45
CA HIS A 34 -13.41 1.57 15.90
C HIS A 34 -12.44 2.22 16.89
N HIS A 35 -11.18 2.34 16.49
CA HIS A 35 -10.13 2.94 17.30
C HIS A 35 -9.00 3.39 16.39
N ASP A 36 -8.72 4.69 16.42
CA ASP A 36 -7.60 5.30 15.71
C ASP A 36 -6.55 5.74 16.73
N GLY A 37 -5.33 5.24 16.60
CA GLY A 37 -4.25 5.57 17.51
C GLY A 37 -3.20 4.46 17.64
N PRO A 38 -2.10 4.73 18.36
CA PRO A 38 -1.07 3.73 18.63
C PRO A 38 -1.62 2.57 19.47
N ILE A 39 -1.04 1.39 19.28
CA ILE A 39 -1.31 0.20 20.08
C ILE A 39 -0.01 -0.19 20.77
N ASP A 40 -0.05 -0.28 22.09
CA ASP A 40 1.11 -0.74 22.85
C ASP A 40 1.36 -2.23 22.64
N SER A 41 2.63 -2.59 22.43
CA SER A 41 3.07 -3.99 22.36
C SER A 41 2.38 -4.83 21.29
N THR A 42 2.29 -4.29 20.07
CA THR A 42 1.76 -4.98 18.88
C THR A 42 2.38 -6.38 18.70
N ASP A 43 3.67 -6.52 18.97
CA ASP A 43 4.42 -7.78 18.85
C ASP A 43 3.85 -8.93 19.70
N ARG A 44 3.07 -8.62 20.75
CA ARG A 44 2.42 -9.64 21.58
C ARG A 44 1.12 -10.18 21.00
N PHE A 45 0.43 -9.38 20.19
CA PHE A 45 -0.92 -9.67 19.73
C PHE A 45 -1.02 -9.84 18.21
N TRP A 46 0.02 -9.44 17.48
CA TRP A 46 0.04 -9.45 16.04
C TRP A 46 1.42 -9.85 15.53
N THR A 47 1.54 -11.10 15.07
CA THR A 47 2.76 -11.62 14.47
C THR A 47 2.37 -12.48 13.29
N PRO A 48 2.27 -11.90 12.08
CA PRO A 48 2.05 -12.64 10.85
C PRO A 48 3.13 -13.70 10.69
N LEU A 49 2.72 -14.95 10.53
CA LEU A 49 3.61 -16.07 10.27
C LEU A 49 3.61 -16.32 8.76
N THR A 50 4.79 -16.32 8.15
CA THR A 50 4.95 -16.78 6.76
C THR A 50 4.72 -18.29 6.73
N ASP A 51 3.82 -18.75 5.87
CA ASP A 51 3.54 -20.17 5.76
C ASP A 51 4.71 -20.88 5.05
N ALA A 52 5.57 -21.58 5.79
CA ALA A 52 6.56 -22.46 5.19
C ALA A 52 5.86 -23.73 4.67
N LYS A 53 5.83 -23.93 3.34
CA LYS A 53 5.30 -25.13 2.65
C LYS A 53 3.96 -25.62 3.21
N GLY A 54 2.88 -25.02 2.70
CA GLY A 54 1.50 -25.26 3.11
C GLY A 54 1.09 -26.74 3.19
N THR A 55 0.67 -27.15 4.39
CA THR A 55 -0.33 -28.22 4.54
C THR A 55 -1.66 -27.63 4.10
N TYR A 56 -2.05 -27.90 2.86
CA TYR A 56 -3.40 -27.62 2.37
C TYR A 56 -4.37 -28.55 3.13
N THR A 57 -4.97 -28.09 4.22
CA THR A 57 -6.14 -28.77 4.80
C THR A 57 -7.37 -28.36 3.99
N SER A 58 -7.49 -28.91 2.77
CA SER A 58 -8.79 -28.96 2.11
C SER A 58 -9.59 -30.07 2.78
N THR A 59 -10.65 -29.74 3.50
CA THR A 59 -11.62 -30.73 4.02
C THR A 59 -12.59 -31.16 2.92
N TYR A 60 -12.06 -31.56 1.76
CA TYR A 60 -12.77 -32.33 0.76
C TYR A 60 -11.94 -33.57 0.44
N THR A 61 -12.37 -34.68 1.00
CA THR A 61 -11.90 -36.02 0.63
C THR A 61 -12.57 -36.40 -0.68
N ASP A 62 -11.81 -36.44 -1.77
CA ASP A 62 -11.84 -37.59 -2.68
C ASP A 62 -10.61 -37.59 -3.59
N ASP A 63 -10.13 -38.78 -3.90
CA ASP A 63 -8.90 -39.08 -4.63
C ASP A 63 -8.87 -38.45 -6.02
N SER A 64 -8.00 -37.45 -6.24
CA SER A 64 -7.24 -37.29 -7.49
C SER A 64 -6.28 -36.11 -7.40
N LEU A 65 -4.98 -36.39 -7.33
CA LEU A 65 -3.92 -35.42 -7.60
C LEU A 65 -3.68 -35.20 -9.11
N ILE A 66 -4.64 -35.49 -9.98
CA ILE A 66 -4.49 -35.26 -11.42
C ILE A 66 -5.83 -34.81 -12.02
N CYS A 67 -5.88 -33.55 -12.44
CA CYS A 67 -6.89 -33.07 -13.38
C CYS A 67 -6.17 -32.55 -14.64
N ASN A 68 -6.16 -33.39 -15.68
CA ASN A 68 -6.05 -33.01 -17.10
C ASN A 68 -4.87 -32.09 -17.52
N GLY A 69 -3.67 -32.30 -16.98
CA GLY A 69 -2.43 -31.81 -17.62
C GLY A 69 -2.24 -30.28 -17.65
N ILE A 70 -2.94 -29.52 -16.80
CA ILE A 70 -2.68 -28.09 -16.62
C ILE A 70 -1.91 -27.91 -15.33
N LEU A 71 -0.74 -27.29 -15.46
CA LEU A 71 0.06 -26.78 -14.35
C LEU A 71 -0.87 -25.88 -13.51
N ILE A 72 -1.31 -26.34 -12.35
CA ILE A 72 -1.79 -25.43 -11.32
C ILE A 72 -0.65 -24.42 -11.15
N ASP A 73 -0.92 -23.15 -11.47
CA ASP A 73 0.04 -22.08 -11.27
C ASP A 73 0.66 -22.29 -9.90
N LEU A 74 2.00 -22.35 -9.83
CA LEU A 74 2.70 -22.19 -8.58
C LEU A 74 2.28 -20.81 -8.04
N VAL A 75 1.15 -20.73 -7.36
CA VAL A 75 0.75 -19.56 -6.60
C VAL A 75 1.86 -19.38 -5.59
N ASN A 76 2.70 -18.37 -5.83
CA ASN A 76 3.82 -17.94 -5.02
C ASN A 76 3.51 -18.13 -3.53
N LEU A 77 3.90 -19.29 -3.00
CA LEU A 77 3.50 -19.76 -1.67
C LEU A 77 4.23 -18.97 -0.57
N ASP A 78 5.36 -18.36 -0.94
CA ASP A 78 6.14 -17.39 -0.19
C ASP A 78 5.37 -16.09 0.14
N ASN A 79 4.31 -15.78 -0.60
CA ASN A 79 3.48 -14.61 -0.36
C ASN A 79 2.27 -14.89 0.54
N THR A 80 2.12 -16.11 1.05
CA THR A 80 0.99 -16.49 1.92
C THR A 80 1.37 -16.44 3.41
N HIS A 81 0.46 -15.89 4.21
CA HIS A 81 0.68 -15.67 5.63
C HIS A 81 -0.54 -16.11 6.45
N SER A 82 -0.32 -16.41 7.72
CA SER A 82 -1.38 -16.71 8.69
C SER A 82 -1.22 -15.82 9.93
N SER A 83 -2.34 -15.39 10.49
CA SER A 83 -2.39 -14.67 11.78
C SER A 83 -3.72 -14.95 12.48
N TYR A 84 -3.87 -14.51 13.72
CA TYR A 84 -5.13 -14.54 14.44
C TYR A 84 -5.46 -13.14 14.94
N PHE A 85 -6.70 -12.71 14.75
CA PHE A 85 -7.19 -11.45 15.29
C PHE A 85 -8.48 -11.69 16.06
N ARG A 86 -8.50 -11.29 17.34
CA ARG A 86 -9.67 -11.49 18.24
C ARG A 86 -10.17 -12.95 18.26
N GLY A 87 -9.23 -13.91 18.18
CA GLY A 87 -9.54 -15.35 18.19
C GLY A 87 -10.01 -15.93 16.84
N ARG A 88 -10.01 -15.15 15.75
CA ARG A 88 -10.38 -15.61 14.40
C ARG A 88 -9.13 -15.75 13.54
N LYS A 89 -9.01 -16.84 12.78
CA LYS A 89 -7.87 -17.04 11.90
C LYS A 89 -8.02 -16.13 10.68
N LEU A 90 -6.89 -15.56 10.29
CA LEU A 90 -6.74 -14.78 9.08
C LEU A 90 -5.75 -15.48 8.15
N ARG A 91 -6.06 -15.46 6.85
CA ARG A 91 -5.16 -15.85 5.77
C ARG A 91 -4.78 -14.60 5.01
N GLY A 92 -3.48 -14.35 4.88
CA GLY A 92 -2.91 -13.15 4.31
C GLY A 92 -2.26 -13.42 2.97
N ARG A 93 -2.42 -12.49 2.04
CA ARG A 93 -1.67 -12.42 0.80
C ARG A 93 -0.85 -11.13 0.80
N ARG A 94 0.45 -11.26 0.54
CA ARG A 94 1.33 -10.12 0.30
C ARG A 94 1.17 -9.66 -1.15
N VAL A 95 0.92 -8.36 -1.34
CA VAL A 95 0.74 -7.73 -2.65
C VAL A 95 1.81 -6.67 -2.79
N ALA A 96 2.71 -6.85 -3.76
CA ALA A 96 3.76 -5.88 -4.04
C ALA A 96 3.18 -4.64 -4.73
N ILE A 97 3.71 -3.48 -4.38
CA ILE A 97 3.45 -2.25 -5.14
C ILE A 97 4.05 -2.40 -6.55
N PRO A 98 3.35 -2.01 -7.62
CA PRO A 98 3.87 -2.10 -8.98
C PRO A 98 5.18 -1.33 -9.16
N GLU A 99 6.02 -1.82 -10.09
CA GLU A 99 7.28 -1.15 -10.45
C GLU A 99 7.04 0.30 -10.89
N GLY A 100 7.94 1.20 -10.51
CA GLY A 100 7.81 2.64 -10.75
C GLY A 100 6.98 3.38 -9.70
N TYR A 101 6.30 2.66 -8.80
CA TYR A 101 5.53 3.23 -7.71
C TYR A 101 6.15 2.93 -6.35
N THR A 102 5.87 3.79 -5.37
CA THR A 102 6.20 3.57 -3.95
C THR A 102 4.97 3.89 -3.11
N GLY A 103 4.72 3.05 -2.11
CA GLY A 103 3.76 3.37 -1.06
C GLY A 103 4.35 4.38 -0.08
N ILE A 104 3.54 5.32 0.41
CA ILE A 104 3.95 6.32 1.40
C ILE A 104 2.94 6.32 2.54
N VAL A 105 3.44 6.36 3.79
CA VAL A 105 2.64 6.67 4.97
C VAL A 105 2.89 8.14 5.31
N ALA A 106 1.83 8.95 5.33
CA ALA A 106 1.92 10.38 5.63
C ALA A 106 0.84 10.81 6.61
N THR A 107 1.16 11.81 7.43
CA THR A 107 0.24 12.39 8.41
C THR A 107 -0.19 13.77 7.92
N PRO A 108 -1.50 14.06 7.87
CA PRO A 108 -1.98 15.41 7.59
C PRO A 108 -1.50 16.40 8.64
N THR A 109 -1.11 17.60 8.18
CA THR A 109 -0.74 18.69 9.07
C THR A 109 -1.62 19.91 8.82
N GLU A 110 -1.77 20.76 9.83
CA GLU A 110 -2.45 22.06 9.71
C GLU A 110 -1.58 23.12 8.98
N ARG A 111 -0.37 22.75 8.55
CA ARG A 111 0.53 23.66 7.86
C ARG A 111 0.10 23.82 6.43
N VAL A 112 0.26 25.03 5.93
CA VAL A 112 -0.03 25.39 4.55
C VAL A 112 1.28 25.80 3.88
N SER A 113 1.51 25.32 2.65
CA SER A 113 2.72 25.61 1.90
C SER A 113 2.82 27.11 1.60
N GLN A 114 3.87 27.78 2.09
CA GLN A 114 4.21 29.14 1.69
C GLN A 114 5.13 29.04 0.47
N GLN A 115 4.59 29.25 -0.74
CA GLN A 115 5.47 29.53 -1.87
C GLN A 115 6.09 30.93 -1.68
N PRO A 116 7.41 31.10 -1.88
CA PRO A 116 8.03 32.42 -1.80
C PRO A 116 7.52 33.27 -2.97
N VAL A 117 6.79 34.33 -2.64
CA VAL A 117 6.37 35.37 -3.59
C VAL A 117 7.64 35.97 -4.19
N LYS A 118 7.97 35.62 -5.44
CA LYS A 118 9.02 36.31 -6.18
C LYS A 118 8.52 37.73 -6.43
N ASN A 119 9.01 38.68 -5.64
CA ASN A 119 8.91 40.10 -5.94
C ASN A 119 9.75 40.39 -7.20
N SER A 120 9.16 40.28 -8.38
CA SER A 120 9.68 40.92 -9.59
C SER A 120 8.57 41.74 -10.23
N SER A 121 8.63 43.04 -9.92
CA SER A 121 8.17 44.19 -10.69
C SER A 121 7.30 43.96 -11.93
N ALA A 122 6.12 44.58 -11.84
CA ALA A 122 5.42 45.34 -12.87
C ALA A 122 4.74 44.58 -14.04
N GLU A 123 3.42 44.80 -14.05
CA GLU A 123 2.48 44.82 -15.17
C GLU A 123 1.86 43.48 -15.62
N ASP A 124 0.57 43.39 -15.27
CA ASP A 124 -0.53 42.75 -15.99
C ASP A 124 -0.38 41.27 -16.37
N ASP A 125 -0.62 40.41 -15.39
CA ASP A 125 -1.26 39.11 -15.62
C ASP A 125 -2.10 38.78 -14.39
N VAL A 126 -3.33 38.32 -14.62
CA VAL A 126 -4.26 37.87 -13.58
C VAL A 126 -3.65 36.63 -12.94
N ALA A 127 -2.80 36.84 -11.93
CA ALA A 127 -2.22 35.77 -11.15
C ALA A 127 -3.38 35.05 -10.44
N GLU A 128 -3.78 33.91 -11.00
CA GLU A 128 -4.63 32.94 -10.33
C GLU A 128 -3.94 32.63 -9.00
N LEU A 129 -4.48 33.18 -7.92
CA LEU A 129 -3.97 32.97 -6.57
C LEU A 129 -4.14 31.49 -6.27
N GLU A 130 -3.11 30.68 -6.54
CA GLU A 130 -3.11 29.26 -6.21
C GLU A 130 -3.44 29.12 -4.72
N GLU A 131 -4.55 28.44 -4.44
CA GLU A 131 -4.99 28.21 -3.07
C GLU A 131 -3.89 27.48 -2.30
N PRO A 132 -3.58 27.93 -1.07
CA PRO A 132 -2.38 27.47 -0.39
C PRO A 132 -2.62 26.00 0.04
N ALA A 133 -1.77 25.10 -0.46
CA ALA A 133 -1.95 23.66 -0.29
C ALA A 133 -1.62 23.18 1.13
N LYS A 134 -2.46 22.30 1.69
CA LYS A 134 -2.22 21.63 2.97
C LYS A 134 -1.02 20.69 2.87
N VAL A 135 -0.23 20.59 3.93
CA VAL A 135 0.99 19.77 3.92
C VAL A 135 0.73 18.37 4.50
N LEU A 136 1.15 17.33 3.76
CA LEU A 136 1.25 15.95 4.24
C LEU A 136 2.71 15.65 4.62
N GLU A 137 2.95 15.33 5.90
CA GLU A 137 4.29 14.99 6.39
C GLU A 137 4.56 13.50 6.22
N MET A 138 5.56 13.16 5.40
CA MET A 138 5.95 11.78 5.13
C MET A 138 6.57 11.13 6.38
N GLN A 139 5.98 10.04 6.85
CA GLN A 139 6.46 9.24 7.98
C GLN A 139 7.39 8.12 7.51
N GLY A 140 7.19 7.61 6.29
CA GLY A 140 8.03 6.59 5.67
C GLY A 140 7.36 5.93 4.47
N GLY A 141 7.97 4.86 3.97
CA GLY A 141 7.57 4.21 2.72
C GLY A 141 7.18 2.74 2.88
N PHE A 142 6.52 2.20 1.87
CA PHE A 142 6.27 0.77 1.72
C PHE A 142 6.26 0.25 0.29
N ASP A 143 6.77 -0.97 0.13
CA ASP A 143 6.94 -1.65 -1.16
C ASP A 143 5.89 -2.74 -1.37
N ASP A 144 5.11 -3.05 -0.33
CA ASP A 144 4.10 -4.08 -0.34
C ASP A 144 3.05 -3.83 0.75
N ILE A 145 1.88 -4.43 0.57
CA ILE A 145 0.82 -4.47 1.58
C ILE A 145 0.40 -5.92 1.86
N MET A 146 -0.18 -6.14 3.04
CA MET A 146 -0.77 -7.42 3.40
C MET A 146 -2.30 -7.33 3.36
N VAL A 147 -2.93 -8.11 2.48
CA VAL A 147 -4.40 -8.22 2.40
C VAL A 147 -4.83 -9.48 3.15
N TRP A 148 -5.73 -9.34 4.12
CA TRP A 148 -6.18 -10.44 4.97
C TRP A 148 -7.64 -10.82 4.70
N GLY A 149 -7.91 -12.13 4.62
CA GLY A 149 -9.24 -12.72 4.58
C GLY A 149 -9.51 -13.59 5.80
N HIS A 150 -10.79 -13.74 6.19
CA HIS A 150 -11.19 -14.66 7.27
C HIS A 150 -11.09 -16.10 6.79
N GLU A 151 -10.21 -16.91 7.41
CA GLU A 151 -10.00 -18.36 7.12
C GLU A 151 -9.63 -18.70 5.65
N VAL A 152 -9.79 -17.77 4.70
CA VAL A 152 -9.67 -17.93 3.26
C VAL A 152 -8.64 -16.93 2.75
N LEU A 153 -7.69 -17.43 1.96
CA LEU A 153 -6.69 -16.59 1.31
C LEU A 153 -7.37 -15.69 0.27
N PRO A 154 -7.19 -14.35 0.32
CA PRO A 154 -7.68 -13.46 -0.72
C PRO A 154 -7.20 -13.94 -2.09
N ALA A 155 -8.10 -14.00 -3.07
CA ALA A 155 -7.81 -14.46 -4.42
C ALA A 155 -7.31 -13.30 -5.31
N ALA A 156 -6.98 -13.57 -6.57
CA ALA A 156 -6.46 -12.54 -7.49
C ALA A 156 -7.53 -11.50 -7.87
N ASP A 157 -8.81 -11.89 -7.80
CA ASP A 157 -9.97 -11.02 -8.03
C ASP A 157 -10.44 -10.27 -6.78
N ASP A 158 -9.75 -10.40 -5.64
CA ASP A 158 -10.01 -9.57 -4.47
C ASP A 158 -9.85 -8.09 -4.82
N PRO A 159 -10.77 -7.19 -4.39
CA PRO A 159 -10.77 -5.79 -4.79
C PRO A 159 -9.46 -5.05 -4.52
N TYR A 160 -8.76 -5.37 -3.42
CA TYR A 160 -7.51 -4.70 -3.06
C TYR A 160 -6.33 -5.26 -3.84
N VAL A 161 -6.30 -6.58 -4.05
CA VAL A 161 -5.27 -7.24 -4.86
C VAL A 161 -5.35 -6.73 -6.30
N LYS A 162 -6.55 -6.82 -6.90
CA LYS A 162 -6.82 -6.35 -8.26
C LYS A 162 -6.59 -4.85 -8.42
N GLY A 163 -6.98 -4.06 -7.43
CA GLY A 163 -6.80 -2.61 -7.43
C GLY A 163 -5.33 -2.18 -7.49
N ILE A 164 -4.42 -2.96 -6.92
CA ILE A 164 -2.99 -2.65 -6.93
C ILE A 164 -2.31 -3.25 -8.17
N GLU A 165 -2.58 -4.51 -8.48
CA GLU A 165 -1.86 -5.24 -9.53
C GLU A 165 -2.31 -4.86 -10.95
N GLU A 166 -3.60 -4.58 -11.13
CA GLU A 166 -4.18 -4.30 -12.45
C GLU A 166 -4.52 -2.83 -12.64
N TRP A 167 -5.26 -2.23 -11.69
CA TRP A 167 -5.82 -0.89 -11.89
C TRP A 167 -4.74 0.19 -11.97
N VAL A 168 -3.67 0.11 -11.17
CA VAL A 168 -2.57 1.08 -11.22
C VAL A 168 -1.93 1.13 -12.62
N ARG A 169 -1.60 -0.03 -13.18
CA ARG A 169 -1.02 -0.14 -14.53
C ARG A 169 -2.00 0.27 -15.62
N PHE A 170 -3.27 -0.07 -15.45
CA PHE A 170 -4.31 0.35 -16.37
C PHE A 170 -4.45 1.88 -16.39
N ALA A 171 -4.50 2.52 -15.23
CA ALA A 171 -4.55 3.97 -15.10
C ALA A 171 -3.31 4.64 -15.71
N GLU A 172 -2.12 4.07 -15.50
CA GLU A 172 -0.89 4.50 -16.15
C GLU A 172 -0.98 4.42 -17.67
N THR A 173 -1.55 3.35 -18.23
CA THR A 173 -1.71 3.21 -19.68
C THR A 173 -2.68 4.23 -20.25
N MET A 174 -3.75 4.54 -19.52
CA MET A 174 -4.81 5.47 -19.96
C MET A 174 -4.41 6.94 -19.84
N HIS A 175 -3.65 7.29 -18.81
CA HIS A 175 -3.33 8.69 -18.46
C HIS A 175 -1.84 9.03 -18.57
N GLY A 176 -0.99 8.03 -18.77
CA GLY A 176 0.43 8.20 -18.96
C GLY A 176 0.74 8.93 -20.26
N THR A 177 1.85 9.65 -20.26
CA THR A 177 2.34 10.30 -21.48
C THR A 177 2.84 9.21 -22.43
N PRO A 178 2.40 9.18 -23.70
CA PRO A 178 2.87 8.15 -24.63
C PRO A 178 4.38 8.22 -24.78
N ALA A 179 5.06 7.07 -24.67
CA ALA A 179 6.50 7.00 -24.85
C ALA A 179 6.89 7.56 -26.24
N PRO A 180 7.98 8.33 -26.34
CA PRO A 180 8.44 8.82 -27.64
C PRO A 180 8.82 7.61 -28.51
N VAL A 181 8.16 7.48 -29.65
CA VAL A 181 8.47 6.45 -30.66
C VAL A 181 9.90 6.73 -31.16
N SER A 182 10.85 5.87 -30.78
CA SER A 182 12.17 5.88 -31.41
C SER A 182 12.00 5.46 -32.87
N LYS A 183 12.45 6.34 -33.78
CA LYS A 183 12.48 6.10 -35.22
C LYS A 183 13.73 5.31 -35.62
#